data_AF-A0A917MRK7-F1
#
_entry.id   AF-A0A917MRK7-F1
#
_cell.length_a   1.000
_cell.length_b   1.000
_cell.length_c   1.000
_cell.angle_alpha   90.00
_cell.angle_beta   90.00
_cell.angle_gamma   90.00
#
_symmetry.space_group_name_H-M   'P 1'
#
loop_
_entity.id
_entity.type
_entity.pdbx_description
1 polymer ?
#
loop_
_entity_poly.entity_id
_entity_poly.type
_entity_poly.pdbx_seq_one_letter_code
_entity_poly.pdbx_strand_id
1 'polypeptide(L)'
;MMSKILLMTFALGMQMTVIGQNKKQLPPPIKKPAAAPSVNAQKTVSVYEKLLKDQHPPLAFRWTVQQDTLLLPNQIFKKHIEIGLYEAALNYAITKDSVTLKKEEIYQPLSHKVKYMFFSVSLNKDILTLTDKKTEQVMKFQLFLNPEKSGIIKIQDLISKEIYQPTAFEGPAISM
;
A
#
# COMPACT_ATOMS: atom_id res chain seq x y z
N MET A 1 74.54 -9.58 8.75
CA MET A 1 75.06 -8.25 8.39
C MET A 1 74.04 -7.18 8.75
N MET A 2 74.39 -6.35 9.75
CA MET A 2 74.12 -4.90 9.89
C MET A 2 72.67 -4.42 9.69
N SER A 3 71.86 -4.16 10.73
CA SER A 3 71.97 -3.13 11.78
C SER A 3 72.04 -1.70 11.25
N LYS A 4 71.03 -0.87 11.59
CA LYS A 4 71.18 0.54 11.97
C LYS A 4 69.91 1.04 12.67
N ILE A 5 70.03 1.12 13.99
CA ILE A 5 69.23 1.94 14.91
C ILE A 5 69.59 3.41 14.67
N LEU A 6 68.64 4.33 14.81
CA LEU A 6 68.94 5.62 15.44
C LEU A 6 67.73 6.21 16.17
N LEU A 7 67.91 6.34 17.49
CA LEU A 7 67.10 7.09 18.43
C LEU A 7 67.20 8.61 18.17
N MET A 8 66.14 9.34 18.48
CA MET A 8 66.24 10.72 18.97
C MET A 8 65.35 10.89 20.21
N THR A 9 66.02 10.81 21.35
CA THR A 9 65.88 11.54 22.61
C THR A 9 65.60 13.06 22.40
N PHE A 10 65.14 13.91 23.32
CA PHE A 10 64.97 13.96 24.79
C PHE A 10 64.05 15.17 25.07
N ALA A 11 63.26 15.15 26.15
CA ALA A 11 63.14 16.29 27.07
C ALA A 11 62.49 15.86 28.39
N LEU A 12 63.32 15.85 29.43
CA LEU A 12 62.98 15.67 30.83
C LEU A 12 62.25 16.92 31.38
N GLY A 13 61.28 16.71 32.26
CA GLY A 13 60.76 17.71 33.17
C GLY A 13 60.36 17.07 34.51
N MET A 14 61.32 16.99 35.43
CA MET A 14 61.12 16.89 36.89
C MET A 14 60.24 18.08 37.37
N GLN A 15 59.47 18.09 38.46
CA GLN A 15 59.24 17.24 39.62
C GLN A 15 58.03 17.83 40.39
N MET A 16 57.67 17.20 41.52
CA MET A 16 56.99 17.75 42.71
C MET A 16 55.50 17.38 42.90
N THR A 17 55.34 16.32 43.70
CA THR A 17 54.18 16.03 44.54
C THR A 17 53.82 17.22 45.44
N VAL A 18 52.54 17.63 45.40
CA VAL A 18 51.89 18.35 46.50
C VAL A 18 50.87 17.42 47.13
N ILE A 19 51.10 17.10 48.40
CA ILE A 19 50.17 16.38 49.28
C ILE A 19 49.06 17.37 49.66
N GLY A 20 47.85 17.10 49.18
CA GLY A 20 46.65 17.90 49.45
C GLY A 20 45.49 17.03 49.91
N GLN A 21 45.29 17.01 51.23
CA GLN A 21 44.14 16.62 52.04
C GLN A 21 42.89 15.98 51.38
N ASN A 22 42.63 14.79 51.91
CA ASN A 22 41.40 14.01 51.97
C ASN A 22 40.10 14.84 52.12
N LYS A 23 39.24 14.85 51.09
CA LYS A 23 37.79 14.88 51.23
C LYS A 23 37.18 13.94 50.20
N LYS A 24 36.52 12.88 50.67
CA LYS A 24 35.65 12.02 49.85
C LYS A 24 34.59 12.89 49.16
N GLN A 25 34.80 13.22 47.90
CA GLN A 25 33.80 13.86 47.07
C GLN A 25 32.92 12.74 46.49
N LEU A 26 31.67 12.67 46.95
CA LEU A 26 30.68 11.78 46.32
C LEU A 26 30.65 12.07 44.81
N PRO A 27 30.56 11.05 43.94
CA PRO A 27 30.38 11.28 42.52
C PRO A 27 29.10 12.11 42.31
N PRO A 28 29.10 13.04 41.34
CA PRO A 28 27.90 13.81 41.02
C PRO A 28 26.76 12.85 40.67
N PRO A 29 25.51 13.14 41.05
CA PRO A 29 24.39 12.28 40.70
C PRO A 29 24.37 12.14 39.18
N ILE A 30 24.46 10.90 38.70
CA ILE A 30 24.27 10.57 37.30
C ILE A 30 22.86 11.06 36.97
N LYS A 31 22.76 12.21 36.31
CA LYS A 31 21.53 12.59 35.62
C LYS A 31 21.33 11.48 34.60
N LYS A 32 20.33 10.63 34.84
CA LYS A 32 19.78 9.75 33.80
C LYS A 32 19.73 10.61 32.54
N PRO A 33 20.33 10.20 31.42
CA PRO A 33 19.98 10.79 30.15
C PRO A 33 18.46 10.77 30.12
N ALA A 34 17.83 11.93 29.94
CA ALA A 34 16.41 11.98 29.67
C ALA A 34 16.17 10.93 28.59
N ALA A 35 15.33 9.95 28.90
CA ALA A 35 15.04 8.87 27.98
C ALA A 35 14.76 9.54 26.64
N ALA A 36 15.62 9.28 25.65
CA ALA A 36 15.31 9.67 24.29
C ALA A 36 13.87 9.20 24.06
N PRO A 37 12.95 10.06 23.60
CA PRO A 37 11.58 9.65 23.39
C PRO A 37 11.68 8.39 22.55
N SER A 38 11.23 7.26 23.12
CA SER A 38 11.19 6.01 22.40
C SER A 38 10.45 6.35 21.13
N VAL A 39 11.16 6.35 20.00
CA VAL A 39 10.52 6.46 18.70
C VAL A 39 9.57 5.29 18.73
N ASN A 40 8.29 5.58 18.97
CA ASN A 40 7.23 4.61 18.87
C ASN A 40 7.47 4.00 17.50
N ALA A 41 7.96 2.76 17.47
CA ALA A 41 7.99 1.98 16.26
C ALA A 41 6.51 1.81 15.94
N GLN A 42 5.97 2.77 15.20
CA GLN A 42 4.59 2.82 14.79
C GLN A 42 4.42 1.55 14.00
N LYS A 43 3.82 0.53 14.63
CA LYS A 43 3.53 -0.75 13.99
C LYS A 43 2.91 -0.40 12.65
N THR A 44 3.62 -0.68 11.56
CA THR A 44 3.08 -0.52 10.21
C THR A 44 1.98 -1.56 10.09
N VAL A 45 0.76 -1.14 10.43
CA VAL A 45 -0.46 -1.93 10.31
C VAL A 45 -0.53 -2.39 8.86
N SER A 46 -0.46 -3.70 8.64
CA SER A 46 -0.48 -4.27 7.29
C SER A 46 -1.75 -3.84 6.54
N VAL A 47 -1.70 -3.75 5.21
CA VAL A 47 -2.91 -3.47 4.38
C VAL A 47 -4.08 -4.38 4.76
N TYR A 48 -3.82 -5.63 5.13
CA TYR A 48 -4.84 -6.58 5.59
C TYR A 48 -5.54 -6.12 6.87
N GLU A 49 -4.78 -5.59 7.83
CA GLU A 49 -5.35 -5.03 9.06
C GLU A 49 -6.06 -3.70 8.80
N LYS A 50 -5.60 -2.87 7.85
CA LYS A 50 -6.28 -1.62 7.48
C LYS A 50 -7.63 -1.90 6.81
N LEU A 51 -7.68 -2.87 5.90
CA LEU A 51 -8.91 -3.28 5.20
C LEU A 51 -9.97 -3.86 6.13
N LEU A 52 -9.56 -4.47 7.25
CA LEU A 52 -10.45 -5.16 8.19
C LEU A 52 -10.81 -4.35 9.45
N LYS A 53 -10.11 -3.23 9.73
CA LYS A 53 -10.31 -2.42 10.95
C LYS A 53 -11.07 -1.12 10.72
N ASP A 54 -11.85 -1.00 9.65
CA ASP A 54 -12.69 0.17 9.39
C ASP A 54 -11.95 1.51 9.22
N GLN A 55 -10.63 1.47 9.00
CA GLN A 55 -9.76 2.65 8.86
C GLN A 55 -9.25 2.85 7.43
N HIS A 56 -9.86 2.15 6.47
CA HIS A 56 -9.44 2.17 5.09
C HIS A 56 -10.24 3.23 4.29
N PRO A 57 -9.59 4.19 3.59
CA PRO A 57 -10.28 5.11 2.69
C PRO A 57 -10.84 4.33 1.47
N PRO A 58 -12.09 4.48 1.03
CA PRO A 58 -12.70 3.56 0.05
C PRO A 58 -11.79 3.24 -1.16
N LEU A 59 -11.71 1.96 -1.54
CA LEU A 59 -10.88 1.51 -2.67
C LEU A 59 -11.67 1.46 -3.95
N ALA A 60 -11.00 1.71 -5.06
CA ALA A 60 -11.55 1.41 -6.37
C ALA A 60 -10.50 0.84 -7.32
N PHE A 61 -10.94 -0.09 -8.15
CA PHE A 61 -10.12 -0.75 -9.17
C PHE A 61 -10.85 -0.77 -10.51
N ARG A 62 -10.12 -0.61 -11.61
CA ARG A 62 -10.70 -0.58 -12.95
C ARG A 62 -9.96 -1.55 -13.87
N TRP A 63 -10.73 -2.33 -14.59
CA TRP A 63 -10.26 -3.06 -15.77
C TRP A 63 -10.86 -2.40 -17.01
N THR A 64 -10.04 -2.27 -18.05
CA THR A 64 -10.48 -1.85 -19.39
C THR A 64 -9.91 -2.82 -20.41
N VAL A 65 -10.69 -3.10 -21.44
CA VAL A 65 -10.21 -3.83 -22.61
C VAL A 65 -9.00 -3.11 -23.23
N GLN A 66 -8.16 -3.86 -23.93
CA GLN A 66 -7.00 -3.31 -24.62
C GLN A 66 -7.40 -2.33 -25.72
N GLN A 67 -6.52 -1.38 -26.01
CA GLN A 67 -6.67 -0.45 -27.12
C GLN A 67 -6.71 -1.20 -28.46
N ASP A 68 -7.26 -0.55 -29.49
CA ASP A 68 -7.35 -1.06 -30.86
C ASP A 68 -8.11 -2.41 -30.98
N THR A 69 -8.92 -2.72 -29.97
CA THR A 69 -9.81 -3.88 -29.98
C THR A 69 -11.12 -3.51 -30.67
N LEU A 70 -11.54 -4.32 -31.64
CA LEU A 70 -12.90 -4.28 -32.16
C LEU A 70 -13.85 -4.84 -31.09
N LEU A 71 -14.73 -3.98 -30.59
CA LEU A 71 -15.80 -4.36 -29.69
C LEU A 71 -17.06 -4.64 -30.50
N LEU A 72 -17.67 -5.79 -30.24
CA LEU A 72 -18.96 -6.15 -30.78
C LEU A 72 -20.09 -5.57 -29.92
N PRO A 73 -21.33 -5.50 -30.41
CA PRO A 73 -22.47 -5.17 -29.57
C PRO A 73 -22.58 -6.09 -28.34
N ASN A 74 -23.03 -5.55 -27.21
CA ASN A 74 -23.18 -6.24 -25.94
C ASN A 74 -21.88 -6.78 -25.31
N GLN A 75 -20.72 -6.23 -25.68
CA GLN A 75 -19.44 -6.62 -25.10
C GLN A 75 -19.05 -5.71 -23.93
N ILE A 76 -18.63 -6.32 -22.82
CA ILE A 76 -18.08 -5.58 -21.68
C ILE A 76 -16.68 -5.09 -22.07
N PHE A 77 -16.45 -3.79 -21.91
CA PHE A 77 -15.16 -3.17 -22.24
C PHE A 77 -14.53 -2.39 -21.08
N LYS A 78 -15.31 -2.12 -20.02
CA LYS A 78 -14.84 -1.51 -18.79
C LYS A 78 -15.55 -2.16 -17.61
N LYS A 79 -14.80 -2.47 -16.56
CA LYS A 79 -15.31 -2.92 -15.25
C LYS A 79 -14.70 -2.04 -14.18
N HIS A 80 -15.48 -1.68 -13.18
CA HIS A 80 -15.09 -0.80 -12.10
C HIS A 80 -15.62 -1.37 -10.79
N ILE A 81 -14.70 -1.73 -9.89
CA ILE A 81 -15.00 -2.30 -8.59
C ILE A 81 -14.70 -1.24 -7.54
N GLU A 82 -15.68 -0.92 -6.73
CA GLU A 82 -15.56 -0.05 -5.57
C GLU A 82 -15.73 -0.89 -4.32
N ILE A 83 -14.85 -0.72 -3.33
CA ILE A 83 -14.85 -1.48 -2.08
C ILE A 83 -14.89 -0.47 -0.94
N GLY A 84 -16.05 -0.37 -0.29
CA GLY A 84 -16.23 0.31 0.97
C GLY A 84 -15.90 -0.61 2.15
N LEU A 85 -16.33 -0.24 3.36
CA LEU A 85 -16.02 -1.00 4.58
C LEU A 85 -16.60 -2.42 4.59
N TYR A 86 -17.88 -2.56 4.24
CA TYR A 86 -18.63 -3.83 4.36
C TYR A 86 -19.33 -4.24 3.08
N GLU A 87 -19.13 -3.45 2.03
CA GLU A 87 -19.78 -3.64 0.77
C GLU A 87 -18.84 -3.29 -0.37
N ALA A 88 -19.01 -4.01 -1.47
CA ALA A 88 -18.42 -3.62 -2.74
C ALA A 88 -19.52 -3.44 -3.77
N ALA A 89 -19.28 -2.53 -4.71
CA ALA A 89 -20.07 -2.35 -5.91
C ALA A 89 -19.21 -2.74 -7.12
N LEU A 90 -19.73 -3.59 -8.00
CA LEU A 90 -19.15 -3.80 -9.34
C LEU A 90 -20.07 -3.14 -10.36
N ASN A 91 -19.50 -2.25 -11.15
CA ASN A 91 -20.10 -1.59 -12.30
C ASN A 91 -19.37 -2.03 -13.57
N TYR A 92 -20.10 -2.23 -14.66
CA TYR A 92 -19.48 -2.50 -15.94
C TYR A 92 -20.14 -1.68 -17.04
N ALA A 93 -19.37 -1.35 -18.07
CA ALA A 93 -19.87 -0.70 -19.27
C ALA A 93 -19.88 -1.70 -20.41
N ILE A 94 -20.99 -1.71 -21.14
CA ILE A 94 -21.26 -2.59 -22.27
C ILE A 94 -21.45 -1.73 -23.52
N THR A 95 -20.90 -2.18 -24.64
CA THR A 95 -21.12 -1.57 -25.96
C THR A 95 -22.56 -1.77 -26.44
N LYS A 96 -23.16 -0.73 -26.98
CA LYS A 96 -24.47 -0.83 -27.65
C LYS A 96 -24.33 -1.35 -29.09
N ASP A 97 -23.34 -0.85 -29.80
CA ASP A 97 -23.06 -1.15 -31.20
C ASP A 97 -21.60 -1.61 -31.36
N SER A 98 -21.23 -2.06 -32.55
CA SER A 98 -19.83 -2.40 -32.82
C SER A 98 -18.99 -1.13 -32.93
N VAL A 99 -17.84 -1.11 -32.27
CA VAL A 99 -16.92 0.03 -32.26
C VAL A 99 -15.48 -0.44 -32.12
N THR A 100 -14.56 0.17 -32.86
CA THR A 100 -13.12 -0.02 -32.64
C THR A 100 -12.65 1.06 -31.67
N LEU A 101 -12.08 0.66 -30.54
CA LEU A 101 -11.49 1.60 -29.59
C LEU A 101 -10.21 2.21 -30.18
N LYS A 102 -10.25 3.50 -30.53
CA LYS A 102 -9.05 4.22 -30.96
C LYS A 102 -8.23 4.67 -29.76
N LYS A 103 -6.91 4.70 -29.94
CA LYS A 103 -5.90 5.05 -28.93
C LYS A 103 -6.11 6.41 -28.22
N GLU A 104 -6.76 7.36 -28.87
CA GLU A 104 -6.89 8.75 -28.41
C GLU A 104 -8.33 9.14 -28.01
N GLU A 105 -9.32 8.29 -28.31
CA GLU A 105 -10.68 8.52 -27.86
C GLU A 105 -10.84 7.91 -26.46
N ILE A 106 -11.08 8.77 -25.47
CA ILE A 106 -11.80 8.34 -24.28
C ILE A 106 -13.16 7.88 -24.81
N TYR A 107 -13.33 6.57 -24.99
CA TYR A 107 -14.62 6.02 -25.34
C TYR A 107 -15.57 6.31 -24.18
N GLN A 108 -16.29 7.42 -24.34
CA GLN A 108 -17.46 7.77 -23.55
C GLN A 108 -18.62 7.06 -24.25
N PRO A 109 -18.99 5.84 -23.85
CA PRO A 109 -20.15 5.18 -24.41
C PRO A 109 -21.37 6.12 -24.29
N LEU A 110 -21.89 6.58 -25.43
CA LEU A 110 -23.15 7.34 -25.52
C LEU A 110 -24.33 6.57 -24.89
N SER A 111 -24.18 5.27 -24.67
CA SER A 111 -25.09 4.43 -23.89
C SER A 111 -24.29 3.27 -23.29
N HIS A 112 -24.12 3.26 -21.97
CA HIS A 112 -23.64 2.10 -21.23
C HIS A 112 -24.65 1.74 -20.15
N LYS A 113 -24.89 0.44 -19.98
CA LYS A 113 -25.69 -0.06 -18.87
C LYS A 113 -24.79 -0.30 -17.68
N VAL A 114 -24.93 0.51 -16.63
CA VAL A 114 -24.30 0.24 -15.35
C VAL A 114 -25.18 -0.75 -14.59
N LYS A 115 -24.66 -1.94 -14.33
CA LYS A 115 -25.26 -2.87 -13.38
C LYS A 115 -24.52 -2.72 -12.06
N TYR A 116 -25.23 -2.38 -11.00
CA TYR A 116 -24.72 -2.38 -9.64
C TYR A 116 -24.98 -3.74 -9.02
N MET A 117 -23.91 -4.40 -8.56
CA MET A 117 -24.00 -5.61 -7.75
C MET A 117 -23.38 -5.31 -6.39
N PHE A 118 -24.08 -5.65 -5.32
CA PHE A 118 -23.63 -5.44 -3.95
C PHE A 118 -23.06 -6.73 -3.40
N PHE A 119 -21.83 -6.66 -2.90
CA PHE A 119 -21.12 -7.81 -2.38
C PHE A 119 -20.84 -7.68 -0.90
N SER A 120 -20.84 -8.78 -0.17
CA SER A 120 -20.11 -8.89 1.09
C SER A 120 -18.63 -9.10 0.78
N VAL A 121 -17.78 -8.47 1.57
CA VAL A 121 -16.32 -8.48 1.36
C VAL A 121 -15.66 -9.35 2.42
N SER A 122 -14.74 -10.22 2.02
CA SER A 122 -13.87 -10.94 2.93
C SER A 122 -12.46 -11.04 2.37
N LEU A 123 -11.48 -11.10 3.27
CA LEU A 123 -10.06 -11.13 2.91
C LEU A 123 -9.38 -12.28 3.65
N ASN A 124 -8.76 -13.19 2.90
CA ASN A 124 -7.99 -14.29 3.44
C ASN A 124 -6.59 -14.28 2.80
N LYS A 125 -5.57 -13.96 3.61
CA LYS A 125 -4.21 -13.69 3.11
C LYS A 125 -4.32 -12.71 1.93
N ASP A 126 -3.79 -13.08 0.78
CA ASP A 126 -3.73 -12.24 -0.41
C ASP A 126 -4.95 -12.37 -1.32
N ILE A 127 -6.01 -13.06 -0.87
CA ILE A 127 -7.22 -13.29 -1.65
C ILE A 127 -8.38 -12.46 -1.12
N LEU A 128 -8.79 -11.48 -1.93
CA LEU A 128 -10.03 -10.74 -1.74
C LEU A 128 -11.18 -11.56 -2.34
N THR A 129 -12.23 -11.78 -1.54
CA THR A 129 -13.44 -12.51 -1.96
C THR A 129 -14.64 -11.58 -1.85
N LEU A 130 -15.37 -11.44 -2.96
CA LEU A 130 -16.62 -10.69 -3.08
C LEU A 130 -17.75 -11.69 -3.28
N THR A 131 -18.72 -11.72 -2.36
CA THR A 131 -19.90 -12.60 -2.44
C THR A 131 -21.15 -11.78 -2.71
N ASP A 132 -21.81 -12.00 -3.84
CA ASP A 132 -23.01 -11.27 -4.24
C ASP A 132 -24.12 -11.53 -3.22
N LYS A 133 -24.68 -10.47 -2.64
CA LYS A 133 -25.65 -10.59 -1.53
C LYS A 133 -27.01 -11.18 -1.97
N LYS A 134 -27.30 -11.22 -3.28
CA LYS A 134 -28.60 -11.69 -3.82
C LYS A 134 -28.52 -13.10 -4.39
N THR A 135 -27.41 -13.43 -5.04
CA THR A 135 -27.22 -14.66 -5.81
C THR A 135 -26.21 -15.60 -5.18
N GLU A 136 -25.49 -15.16 -4.15
CA GLU A 136 -24.38 -15.86 -3.51
C GLU A 136 -23.20 -16.17 -4.46
N GLN A 137 -23.19 -15.57 -5.66
CA GLN A 137 -22.10 -15.72 -6.60
C GLN A 137 -20.81 -15.15 -6.01
N VAL A 138 -19.74 -15.94 -6.07
CA VAL A 138 -18.45 -15.57 -5.51
C VAL A 138 -17.47 -15.15 -6.60
N MET A 139 -16.85 -13.99 -6.43
CA MET A 139 -15.71 -13.53 -7.21
C MET A 139 -14.48 -13.47 -6.31
N LYS A 140 -13.32 -13.92 -6.81
CA LYS A 140 -12.08 -13.96 -6.05
C LYS A 140 -10.97 -13.24 -6.80
N PHE A 141 -10.22 -12.42 -6.09
CA PHE A 141 -9.14 -11.62 -6.63
C PHE A 141 -7.85 -11.86 -5.85
N GLN A 142 -6.75 -12.05 -6.57
CA GLN A 142 -5.41 -11.99 -6.01
C GLN A 142 -5.01 -10.52 -5.82
N LEU A 143 -4.63 -10.16 -4.60
CA LEU A 143 -4.03 -8.86 -4.30
C LEU A 143 -2.53 -8.89 -4.60
N PHE A 144 -2.05 -7.80 -5.18
CA PHE A 144 -0.63 -7.53 -5.34
C PHE A 144 -0.30 -6.25 -4.57
N LEU A 145 0.52 -6.38 -3.53
CA LEU A 145 0.91 -5.25 -2.69
C LEU A 145 2.24 -4.65 -3.13
N ASN A 146 2.48 -3.41 -2.73
CA ASN A 146 3.82 -2.82 -2.82
C ASN A 146 4.80 -3.51 -1.86
N PRO A 147 6.13 -3.35 -2.05
CA PRO A 147 7.14 -4.02 -1.23
C PRO A 147 6.98 -3.74 0.28
N GLU A 148 6.54 -2.54 0.62
CA GLU A 148 6.28 -2.10 1.99
C GLU A 148 4.97 -2.63 2.58
N LYS A 149 4.15 -3.32 1.77
CA LYS A 149 2.81 -3.82 2.13
C LYS A 149 1.90 -2.74 2.72
N SER A 150 2.09 -1.51 2.26
CA SER A 150 1.35 -0.31 2.68
C SER A 150 0.23 0.06 1.70
N GLY A 151 0.25 -0.46 0.47
CA GLY A 151 -0.81 -0.26 -0.52
C GLY A 151 -0.95 -1.41 -1.53
N ILE A 152 -2.10 -1.46 -2.20
CA ILE A 152 -2.40 -2.42 -3.28
C ILE A 152 -1.99 -1.80 -4.61
N ILE A 153 -1.10 -2.47 -5.34
CA ILE A 153 -0.66 -2.07 -6.69
C ILE A 153 -1.71 -2.44 -7.73
N LYS A 154 -2.34 -3.61 -7.60
CA LYS A 154 -3.37 -4.12 -8.52
C LYS A 154 -4.11 -5.29 -7.88
N ILE A 155 -5.26 -5.63 -8.46
CA ILE A 155 -5.94 -6.90 -8.18
C ILE A 155 -6.10 -7.69 -9.47
N GLN A 156 -6.09 -9.02 -9.38
CA GLN A 156 -6.29 -9.89 -10.54
C GLN A 156 -7.42 -10.88 -10.27
N ASP A 157 -8.40 -10.93 -11.16
CA ASP A 157 -9.46 -11.94 -11.10
C ASP A 157 -8.85 -13.35 -11.24
N LEU A 158 -9.18 -14.25 -10.30
CA LEU A 158 -8.59 -15.59 -10.30
C LEU A 158 -9.12 -16.49 -11.42
N ILE A 159 -10.30 -16.21 -11.97
CA ILE A 159 -10.95 -16.97 -13.04
C ILE A 159 -10.57 -16.38 -14.39
N SER A 160 -10.90 -15.10 -14.64
CA SER A 160 -10.71 -14.46 -15.94
C SER A 160 -9.27 -14.01 -16.19
N LYS A 161 -8.44 -13.94 -15.13
CA LYS A 161 -7.07 -13.40 -15.15
C LYS A 161 -6.97 -11.91 -15.52
N GLU A 162 -8.11 -11.22 -15.63
CA GLU A 162 -8.19 -9.78 -15.85
C GLU A 162 -7.46 -9.02 -14.73
N ILE A 163 -6.67 -8.02 -15.11
CA ILE A 163 -5.91 -7.19 -14.19
C ILE A 163 -6.61 -5.85 -14.01
N TYR A 164 -6.95 -5.52 -12.78
CA TYR A 164 -7.59 -4.27 -12.42
C TYR A 164 -6.56 -3.35 -11.75
N GLN A 165 -6.47 -2.13 -12.26
CA GLN A 165 -5.57 -1.11 -11.75
C GLN A 165 -6.29 -0.21 -10.74
N PRO A 166 -5.60 0.31 -9.71
CA PRO A 166 -6.15 1.31 -8.81
C PRO A 166 -6.69 2.52 -9.59
N THR A 167 -7.80 3.06 -9.13
CA THR A 167 -8.47 4.24 -9.72
C THR A 167 -9.13 5.05 -8.62
N ALA A 168 -9.60 6.26 -8.95
CA ALA A 168 -10.43 7.05 -8.05
C ALA A 168 -11.74 6.31 -7.74
N PHE A 169 -12.17 6.41 -6.47
CA PHE A 169 -13.50 6.02 -6.02
C PHE A 169 -14.49 7.11 -6.45
N GLU A 170 -15.50 6.72 -7.20
CA GLU A 170 -16.56 7.58 -7.75
C GLU A 170 -17.74 7.69 -6.77
N GLY A 171 -17.93 6.66 -5.94
CA GLY A 171 -18.99 6.61 -4.93
C GLY A 171 -20.38 6.46 -5.55
N PRO A 172 -21.44 6.53 -4.72
CA PRO A 172 -22.79 6.45 -5.24
C PRO A 172 -23.04 7.63 -6.18
N ALA A 173 -23.28 7.34 -7.46
CA ALA A 173 -23.82 8.31 -8.39
C ALA A 173 -25.23 8.67 -7.91
N ILE A 174 -25.36 9.78 -7.18
CA ILE A 174 -26.66 10.35 -6.85
C ILE A 174 -27.21 10.86 -8.18
N SER A 175 -28.21 10.18 -8.74
CA SER A 175 -28.94 10.72 -9.89
C SER A 175 -29.59 12.02 -9.43
N MET A 176 -29.10 13.15 -9.93
CA MET A 176 -29.87 14.40 -9.92
C MET A 176 -30.97 14.34 -10.98
#